data_AF-A0A559IX00-F1
#
_entry.id   AF-A0A559IX00-F1
#
_cell.length_a   1.000
_cell.length_b   1.000
_cell.length_c   1.000
_cell.angle_alpha   90.00
_cell.angle_beta   90.00
_cell.angle_gamma   90.00
#
_symmetry.space_group_name_H-M   'P 1'
#
loop_
_entity.id
_entity.type
_entity.pdbx_description
1 polymer ?
#
loop_
_entity_poly.entity_id
_entity_poly.type
_entity_poly.pdbx_seq_one_letter_code
_entity_poly.pdbx_strand_id
1 'polypeptide(L)'
;MNLANEIRQIVQKILAIDSDSHTPDQDAALKQYGMDSVAMIRLAVAVEKHFGVKFKGRDLLERNFTSIDEIMKLLSNKQQGTIRVPE
;
A
#
# COMPACT_ATOMS: atom_id res chain seq x y z
N MET A 1 -0.78 11.53 -12.74
CA MET A 1 -1.56 10.63 -11.86
C MET A 1 -1.08 10.84 -10.43
N ASN A 2 -1.97 10.84 -9.44
CA ASN A 2 -1.64 11.10 -8.03
C ASN A 2 -1.39 9.76 -7.32
N LEU A 3 -0.20 9.55 -6.75
CA LEU A 3 0.22 8.32 -6.06
C LEU A 3 -0.82 7.82 -5.05
N ALA A 4 -1.42 8.76 -4.30
CA ALA A 4 -2.45 8.44 -3.31
C ALA A 4 -3.68 7.78 -3.95
N ASN A 5 -4.07 8.24 -5.13
CA ASN A 5 -5.24 7.72 -5.83
C ASN A 5 -4.97 6.31 -6.39
N GLU A 6 -3.75 6.04 -6.86
CA GLU A 6 -3.37 4.71 -7.33
C GLU A 6 -3.35 3.69 -6.19
N ILE A 7 -2.75 4.04 -5.05
CA ILE A 7 -2.75 3.17 -3.87
C ILE A 7 -4.17 2.94 -3.37
N ARG A 8 -4.99 4.00 -3.32
CA ARG A 8 -6.41 3.89 -2.94
C ARG A 8 -7.14 2.88 -3.81
N GLN A 9 -6.97 2.94 -5.13
CA GLN A 9 -7.61 1.99 -6.04
C GLN A 9 -7.15 0.55 -5.80
N ILE A 10 -5.87 0.33 -5.49
CA ILE A 10 -5.37 -1.01 -5.15
C ILE A 10 -6.00 -1.48 -3.84
N VAL A 11 -6.03 -0.64 -2.81
CA VAL A 11 -6.65 -0.95 -1.51
C VAL A 11 -8.12 -1.32 -1.68
N GLN A 12 -8.88 -0.53 -2.45
CA GLN A 12 -10.29 -0.81 -2.74
C GLN A 12 -10.48 -2.17 -3.40
N LYS A 13 -9.64 -2.52 -4.39
CA LYS A 13 -9.69 -3.83 -5.05
C LYS A 13 -9.38 -4.99 -4.10
N ILE A 14 -8.40 -4.82 -3.20
CA ILE A 14 -8.01 -5.87 -2.27
C ILE A 14 -9.07 -6.11 -1.20
N LEU A 15 -9.66 -5.03 -0.70
CA LEU A 15 -10.68 -5.05 0.36
C LEU A 15 -12.10 -5.19 -0.19
N ALA A 16 -12.27 -5.31 -1.51
CA ALA A 16 -13.56 -5.35 -2.18
C ALA A 16 -14.49 -4.20 -1.76
N ILE A 17 -13.94 -3.00 -1.60
CA ILE A 17 -14.71 -1.79 -1.31
C ILE A 17 -15.33 -1.32 -2.62
N ASP A 18 -16.67 -1.35 -2.68
CA ASP A 18 -17.41 -0.83 -3.82
C ASP A 18 -17.07 0.66 -4.05
N SER A 19 -16.95 1.06 -5.31
CA SER A 19 -16.61 2.44 -5.67
C SER A 19 -17.70 3.45 -5.29
N ASP A 20 -18.93 2.98 -5.08
CA ASP A 20 -20.06 3.76 -4.56
C ASP A 20 -20.11 3.81 -3.01
N SER A 21 -19.32 2.97 -2.34
CA SER A 21 -19.19 2.96 -0.88
C SER A 21 -18.07 3.90 -0.43
N HIS A 22 -18.19 4.42 0.79
CA HIS A 22 -17.23 5.35 1.42
C HIS A 22 -15.78 5.01 1.07
N THR A 23 -15.18 5.81 0.20
CA THR A 23 -13.80 5.61 -0.22
C THR A 23 -12.89 5.97 0.96
N PRO A 24 -11.89 5.14 1.30
CA PRO A 24 -11.02 5.44 2.44
C PRO A 24 -10.26 6.75 2.22
N ASP A 25 -10.37 7.66 3.19
CA ASP A 25 -9.46 8.78 3.33
C ASP A 25 -8.01 8.29 3.54
N GLN A 26 -7.04 9.16 3.30
CA GLN A 26 -5.63 8.75 3.27
C GLN A 26 -5.11 8.30 4.64
N ASP A 27 -5.59 8.95 5.69
CA ASP A 27 -5.29 8.74 7.09
C ASP A 27 -6.25 7.72 7.77
N ALA A 28 -7.30 7.29 7.06
CA ALA A 28 -8.28 6.37 7.59
C ALA A 28 -7.65 5.01 7.94
N ALA A 29 -8.04 4.45 9.09
CA ALA A 29 -7.61 3.14 9.52
C ALA A 29 -8.19 2.04 8.61
N LEU A 30 -7.35 1.38 7.81
CA LEU A 30 -7.77 0.35 6.85
C LEU A 30 -8.39 -0.88 7.52
N LYS A 31 -8.09 -1.10 8.81
CA LYS A 31 -8.67 -2.18 9.60
C LYS A 31 -10.20 -2.12 9.66
N GLN A 32 -10.79 -0.92 9.67
CA GLN A 32 -12.26 -0.76 9.68
C GLN A 32 -12.90 -1.16 8.34
N TYR A 33 -12.10 -1.24 7.28
CA TYR A 33 -12.51 -1.67 5.93
C TYR A 33 -12.15 -3.13 5.65
N GLY A 34 -11.79 -3.91 6.67
CA GLY A 34 -11.47 -5.33 6.51
C GLY A 34 -10.00 -5.64 6.23
N MET A 35 -9.08 -4.70 6.47
CA MET A 35 -7.65 -5.00 6.43
C MET A 35 -7.27 -5.97 7.56
N ASP A 36 -6.83 -7.16 7.16
CA ASP A 36 -6.24 -8.19 8.01
C ASP A 36 -4.84 -8.59 7.53
N SER A 37 -4.20 -9.54 8.20
CA SER A 37 -2.85 -9.99 7.85
C SER A 37 -2.76 -10.59 6.43
N VAL A 38 -3.81 -11.24 5.93
CA VAL A 38 -3.84 -11.84 4.59
C VAL A 38 -4.04 -10.77 3.52
N ALA A 39 -4.98 -9.85 3.74
CA ALA A 39 -5.21 -8.69 2.91
C ALA A 39 -3.96 -7.81 2.81
N MET A 40 -3.22 -7.65 3.92
CA MET A 40 -1.94 -6.96 3.95
C MET A 40 -0.91 -7.60 3.01
N ILE A 41 -0.76 -8.92 3.04
CA ILE A 41 0.17 -9.63 2.13
C ILE A 41 -0.28 -9.49 0.68
N ARG A 42 -1.58 -9.61 0.40
CA ARG A 42 -2.13 -9.42 -0.96
C ARG A 42 -1.90 -8.00 -1.47
N LEU A 43 -2.09 -7.00 -0.61
CA LEU A 43 -1.84 -5.59 -0.91
C LEU A 43 -0.36 -5.34 -1.17
N ALA A 44 0.53 -5.87 -0.33
CA ALA A 44 1.97 -5.79 -0.53
C ALA A 44 2.37 -6.33 -1.91
N VAL A 45 1.91 -7.54 -2.27
CA VAL A 45 2.18 -8.14 -3.59
C VAL A 45 1.60 -7.31 -4.74
N ALA A 46 0.40 -6.75 -4.59
CA ALA A 46 -0.21 -5.91 -5.62
C ALA A 46 0.59 -4.60 -5.83
N VAL A 47 1.01 -3.97 -4.74
CA VAL A 47 1.84 -2.76 -4.75
C VAL A 47 3.23 -3.03 -5.35
N GLU A 48 3.88 -4.14 -5.00
CA GLU A 48 5.15 -4.56 -5.62
C GLU A 48 5.02 -4.70 -7.14
N LYS A 49 3.97 -5.38 -7.60
CA LYS A 49 3.72 -5.59 -9.03
C LYS A 49 3.41 -4.29 -9.76
N HIS A 50 2.61 -3.41 -9.15
CA HIS A 50 2.18 -2.15 -9.78
C HIS A 50 3.30 -1.11 -9.85
N PHE A 51 4.11 -0.98 -8.79
CA PHE A 51 5.16 0.04 -8.70
C PHE A 51 6.58 -0.48 -8.97
N GLY A 52 6.75 -1.78 -9.24
CA GLY A 52 8.05 -2.39 -9.51
C GLY A 52 9.00 -2.42 -8.31
N VAL A 53 8.46 -2.44 -7.08
CA VAL A 53 9.24 -2.46 -5.83
C VAL A 53 9.31 -3.85 -5.22
N LYS A 54 10.19 -4.03 -4.24
CA LYS A 54 10.27 -5.24 -3.40
C LYS A 54 10.23 -4.90 -1.92
N PHE A 55 9.29 -5.51 -1.21
CA PHE A 55 9.15 -5.48 0.24
C PHE A 55 9.91 -6.66 0.86
N LYS A 56 10.61 -6.37 1.96
CA LYS A 56 11.31 -7.32 2.81
C LYS A 56 10.45 -7.59 4.04
N GLY A 57 10.76 -8.62 4.83
CA GLY A 57 9.96 -8.99 6.01
C GLY A 57 9.70 -7.84 7.00
N ARG A 58 10.65 -6.90 7.17
CA ARG A 58 10.48 -5.71 8.02
C ARG A 58 9.51 -4.67 7.46
N ASP A 59 9.28 -4.69 6.15
CA ASP A 59 8.31 -3.83 5.48
C ASP A 59 6.90 -4.38 5.63
N LEU A 60 6.74 -5.72 5.73
CA LEU A 60 5.47 -6.44 5.88
C LEU A 60 4.92 -6.44 7.32
N LEU A 61 5.16 -5.37 8.06
CA LEU A 61 4.67 -5.21 9.43
C LEU A 61 3.37 -4.42 9.40
N GLU A 62 2.39 -4.82 10.23
CA GLU A 62 1.04 -4.24 10.24
C GLU A 62 1.03 -2.72 10.29
N ARG A 63 1.94 -2.12 11.07
CA ARG A 63 2.08 -0.66 11.20
C ARG A 63 2.29 0.09 9.88
N ASN A 64 2.85 -0.57 8.85
CA ASN A 64 3.13 0.04 7.55
C ASN A 64 1.93 -0.05 6.60
N PHE A 65 0.85 -0.75 6.99
CA PHE A 65 -0.35 -0.98 6.20
C PHE A 65 -1.63 -0.55 6.97
N THR A 66 -1.48 0.34 7.95
CA THR A 66 -2.59 0.85 8.77
C THR A 66 -3.44 1.88 8.03
N SER A 67 -2.83 2.67 7.14
CA SER A 67 -3.48 3.71 6.33
C SER A 67 -2.82 3.82 4.95
N ILE A 68 -3.46 4.53 4.02
CA ILE A 68 -2.89 4.82 2.70
C ILE A 68 -1.63 5.70 2.85
N ASP A 69 -1.62 6.62 3.80
CA ASP A 69 -0.46 7.45 4.11
C ASP A 69 0.77 6.64 4.50
N GLU A 70 0.63 5.62 5.35
CA GLU A 70 1.76 4.78 5.74
C GLU A 70 2.30 3.97 4.56
N ILE A 71 1.41 3.49 3.69
CA ILE A 71 1.81 2.79 2.46
C ILE A 71 2.55 3.74 1.51
N MET A 72 2.09 4.99 1.38
CA MET A 72 2.78 6.02 0.60
C MET A 72 4.17 6.34 1.14
N LYS A 73 4.31 6.47 2.46
CA LYS A 73 5.61 6.69 3.12
C LYS A 73 6.55 5.52 2.86
N LEU A 74 6.04 4.28 2.99
CA LEU A 74 6.81 3.08 2.71
C LEU A 74 7.29 3.04 1.25
N LEU A 75 6.41 3.33 0.29
CA LEU A 75 6.74 3.38 -1.13
C LEU A 75 7.76 4.47 -1.47
N SER A 76 7.58 5.67 -0.93
CA SER A 76 8.50 6.79 -1.14
C SER A 76 9.91 6.44 -0.69
N ASN A 77 10.04 5.77 0.47
CA ASN A 77 11.31 5.29 0.98
C ASN A 77 11.96 4.23 0.06
N LYS A 78 11.16 3.38 -0.59
CA LYS A 78 11.66 2.36 -1.54
C LYS A 78 12.11 2.95 -2.87
N GLN A 79 11.39 3.94 -3.39
CA GLN A 79 11.73 4.60 -4.64
C GLN A 79 13.00 5.45 -4.50
N GLN A 80 13.20 6.12 -3.36
CA GLN A 80 14.44 6.85 -3.08
C GLN A 80 15.66 5.93 -2.85
N GLY A 81 15.44 4.72 -2.36
CA GLY A 81 16.48 3.69 -2.18
C GLY A 81 16.89 2.93 -3.46
N THR A 82 16.28 3.22 -4.62
CA THR A 82 16.57 2.53 -5.89
C THR A 82 17.69 3.18 -6.71
N ILE A 83 18.33 4.25 -6.21
CA ILE A 83 19.54 4.82 -6.84
C ILE A 83 20.79 4.33 -6.10
N ARG A 84 21.66 3.64 -6.86
CA ARG A 84 23.06 3.20 -6.61
C ARG A 84 23.24 1.69 -6.34
N VAL A 85 23.36 0.94 -7.43
CA VAL A 85 24.41 -0.08 -7.56
C VAL A 85 25.39 0.45 -8.62
N PRO A 86 26.62 0.82 -8.26
CA PRO A 86 27.70 0.97 -9.22
C PRO A 86 28.32 -0.42 -9.46
N GLU A 87 28.22 -0.92 -10.69
CA GLU A 87 29.27 -1.73 -11.35
C GLU A 87 29.34 -1.33 -12.82
#